data_AF-B9KBD4-F1
#
_entry.id   AF-B9KBD4-F1
#
_cell.length_a   1.000
_cell.length_b   1.000
_cell.length_c   1.000
_cell.angle_alpha   90.00
_cell.angle_beta   90.00
_cell.angle_gamma   90.00
#
_symmetry.space_group_name_H-M   'P 1'
#
loop_
_entity.id
_entity.type
_entity.pdbx_description
1 polymer ?
#
loop_
_entity_poly.entity_id
_entity_poly.type
_entity_poly.pdbx_seq_one_letter_code
_entity_poly.pdbx_strand_id
1 'polypeptide(L)'
;MKRVSTNLAWIGVIFSIASTVLLVKYYGEILAGRQVHVFGLTALFLSMISSLSLFVVYRQWTVLLNENALKTQRLAESHGFDLKGVLLVPNWTYFTFVLFWFLSFLFPEVWLFSLLQVVFFVTFLHFLFEAARHLQEEKVRLYRVLFDVEFRPIIKERNVLTVLLLTLITFGVYWLYLIVELSKEINEFLDADERTMKNLEVKP
;
A
#
# COMPACT_ATOMS: atom_id res chain seq x y z
N MET A 1 11.32 1.66 -14.93
CA MET A 1 11.29 0.83 -13.69
C MET A 1 9.98 0.04 -13.56
N LYS A 2 9.86 -0.95 -12.67
CA LYS A 2 8.56 -1.61 -12.37
C LYS A 2 7.60 -0.58 -11.74
N ARG A 3 6.28 -0.84 -11.85
CA ARG A 3 5.19 0.03 -11.37
C ARG A 3 4.20 -0.77 -10.52
N VAL A 4 3.49 -0.08 -9.64
CA VAL A 4 2.32 -0.62 -8.93
C VAL A 4 1.21 -0.84 -9.96
N SER A 5 0.57 -2.01 -9.92
CA SER A 5 -0.54 -2.33 -10.81
C SER A 5 -1.82 -1.63 -10.36
N THR A 6 -2.13 -0.48 -10.96
CA THR A 6 -3.37 0.27 -10.71
C THR A 6 -4.61 -0.56 -11.05
N ASN A 7 -4.50 -1.48 -12.03
CA ASN A 7 -5.59 -2.39 -12.38
C ASN A 7 -5.91 -3.36 -11.23
N LEU A 8 -4.88 -3.94 -10.59
CA LEU A 8 -5.09 -4.81 -9.43
C LEU A 8 -5.65 -4.02 -8.23
N ALA A 9 -5.21 -2.77 -8.05
CA ALA A 9 -5.77 -1.90 -7.02
C ALA A 9 -7.28 -1.67 -7.25
N TRP A 10 -7.70 -1.33 -8.48
CA TRP A 10 -9.11 -1.16 -8.83
C TRP A 10 -9.92 -2.45 -8.74
N ILE A 11 -9.40 -3.58 -9.22
CA ILE A 11 -10.05 -4.90 -9.08
C ILE A 11 -10.28 -5.20 -7.59
N GLY A 12 -9.24 -5.01 -6.78
CA GLY A 12 -9.31 -5.15 -5.33
C GLY A 12 -10.43 -4.33 -4.70
N VAL A 13 -10.48 -3.03 -5.02
CA VAL A 13 -11.48 -2.10 -4.48
C VAL A 13 -12.89 -2.43 -4.96
N ILE A 14 -13.11 -2.61 -6.27
CA ILE A 14 -14.44 -2.86 -6.83
C ILE A 14 -15.02 -4.16 -6.30
N PHE A 15 -14.21 -5.23 -6.24
CA PHE A 15 -14.68 -6.52 -5.75
C PHE A 15 -14.89 -6.51 -4.23
N SER A 16 -14.14 -5.72 -3.46
CA SER A 16 -14.41 -5.50 -2.03
C SER A 16 -15.78 -4.85 -1.82
N ILE A 17 -16.09 -3.79 -2.59
CA ILE A 17 -17.38 -3.10 -2.53
C ILE A 17 -18.51 -4.05 -2.92
N ALA A 18 -18.39 -4.73 -4.05
CA ALA A 18 -19.40 -5.67 -4.54
C ALA A 18 -19.64 -6.83 -3.56
N SER A 19 -18.57 -7.39 -2.99
CA SER A 19 -18.65 -8.41 -1.95
C SER A 19 -19.41 -7.91 -0.72
N THR A 20 -19.10 -6.69 -0.25
CA THR A 20 -19.77 -6.09 0.91
C THR A 20 -21.27 -5.90 0.67
N VAL A 21 -21.66 -5.39 -0.51
CA VAL A 21 -23.09 -5.23 -0.88
C VAL A 21 -23.81 -6.58 -0.92
N LEU A 22 -23.18 -7.61 -1.48
CA LEU A 22 -23.76 -8.95 -1.53
C LEU A 22 -23.86 -9.59 -0.14
N LEU A 23 -22.90 -9.34 0.74
CA LEU A 23 -22.93 -9.82 2.12
C LEU A 23 -24.09 -9.19 2.90
N VAL A 24 -24.31 -7.87 2.75
CA VAL A 24 -25.48 -7.19 3.33
C VAL A 24 -26.78 -7.80 2.82
N LYS A 25 -26.90 -8.05 1.52
CA LYS A 25 -28.07 -8.74 0.95
C LYS A 25 -28.25 -10.14 1.51
N TYR A 26 -27.17 -10.91 1.62
CA TYR A 26 -27.19 -12.26 2.16
C TYR A 26 -27.73 -12.29 3.60
N TYR A 27 -27.22 -11.42 4.48
CA TYR A 27 -27.75 -11.30 5.84
C TYR A 27 -29.20 -10.79 5.87
N GLY A 28 -29.58 -9.87 4.99
CA GLY A 28 -30.96 -9.43 4.84
C GLY A 28 -31.93 -10.56 4.50
N GLU A 29 -31.55 -11.45 3.58
CA GLU A 29 -32.36 -12.64 3.22
C GLU A 29 -32.46 -13.63 4.39
N ILE A 30 -31.36 -13.86 5.13
CA ILE A 30 -31.37 -14.70 6.33
C ILE A 30 -32.35 -14.16 7.37
N LEU A 31 -32.31 -12.85 7.64
CA LEU A 31 -33.22 -12.19 8.58
C LEU A 31 -34.69 -12.26 8.11
N ALA A 32 -34.91 -12.27 6.79
CA ALA A 32 -36.23 -12.48 6.20
C ALA A 32 -36.67 -13.97 6.16
N GLY A 33 -35.89 -14.88 6.75
CA GLY A 33 -36.19 -16.32 6.80
C GLY A 33 -35.93 -17.07 5.49
N ARG A 34 -35.25 -16.45 4.52
CA ARG A 34 -34.93 -17.05 3.21
C ARG A 34 -33.48 -17.53 3.17
N GLN A 35 -33.27 -18.76 2.73
CA GLN A 35 -31.94 -19.33 2.58
C GLN A 35 -31.42 -19.18 1.14
N VAL A 36 -30.95 -17.98 0.79
CA VAL A 36 -30.35 -17.70 -0.52
C VAL A 36 -28.83 -17.78 -0.44
N HIS A 37 -28.29 -18.99 -0.51
CA HIS A 37 -26.84 -19.24 -0.38
C HIS A 37 -25.99 -18.65 -1.53
N VAL A 38 -26.59 -18.36 -2.69
CA VAL A 38 -25.90 -17.82 -3.86
C VAL A 38 -25.23 -16.47 -3.56
N PHE A 39 -25.90 -15.60 -2.81
CA PHE A 39 -25.32 -14.30 -2.42
C PHE A 39 -24.11 -14.46 -1.50
N GLY A 40 -24.18 -15.36 -0.51
CA GLY A 40 -23.06 -15.65 0.38
C GLY A 40 -21.85 -16.24 -0.36
N LEU A 41 -22.07 -17.24 -1.23
CA LEU A 41 -20.99 -17.85 -2.02
C LEU A 41 -20.34 -16.85 -2.98
N THR A 42 -21.13 -15.99 -3.62
CA THR A 42 -20.60 -14.96 -4.54
C THR A 42 -19.85 -13.88 -3.76
N ALA A 43 -20.37 -13.45 -2.61
CA ALA A 43 -19.67 -12.50 -1.74
C ALA A 43 -18.32 -13.05 -1.29
N LEU A 44 -18.25 -14.32 -0.87
CA LEU A 44 -17.01 -14.99 -0.49
C LEU A 44 -16.00 -15.02 -1.65
N PHE A 45 -16.43 -15.46 -2.84
CA PHE A 45 -15.58 -15.52 -4.03
C PHE A 45 -14.99 -14.14 -4.39
N LEU A 46 -15.82 -13.10 -4.44
CA LEU A 46 -15.37 -11.73 -4.71
C LEU A 46 -14.42 -11.19 -3.63
N SER A 47 -14.69 -11.50 -2.35
CA SER A 47 -13.81 -11.09 -1.24
C SER A 47 -12.42 -11.72 -1.34
N MET A 48 -12.35 -12.97 -1.83
CA MET A 48 -11.09 -13.68 -1.98
C MET A 48 -10.26 -13.11 -3.13
N ILE A 49 -10.87 -12.86 -4.29
CA ILE A 49 -10.18 -12.20 -5.42
C ILE A 49 -9.73 -10.79 -5.02
N SER A 50 -10.59 -10.04 -4.33
CA SER A 50 -10.28 -8.71 -3.82
C SER A 50 -9.03 -8.75 -2.92
N SER A 51 -9.03 -9.62 -1.91
CA SER A 51 -7.93 -9.74 -0.95
C SER A 51 -6.62 -10.14 -1.62
N LEU A 52 -6.64 -11.13 -2.52
CA LEU A 52 -5.45 -11.54 -3.28
C LEU A 52 -4.89 -10.40 -4.14
N SER A 53 -5.77 -9.65 -4.82
CA SER A 53 -5.36 -8.50 -5.63
C SER A 53 -4.71 -7.41 -4.77
N LEU A 54 -5.29 -7.12 -3.60
CA LEU A 54 -4.78 -6.13 -2.66
C LEU A 54 -3.46 -6.55 -2.01
N PHE A 55 -3.26 -7.83 -1.70
CA PHE A 55 -1.97 -8.33 -1.20
C PHE A 55 -0.84 -8.12 -2.19
N VAL A 56 -1.10 -8.36 -3.47
CA VAL A 56 -0.11 -8.07 -4.52
C VAL A 56 0.20 -6.57 -4.55
N VAL A 57 -0.81 -5.70 -4.48
CA VAL A 57 -0.61 -4.23 -4.46
C VAL A 57 0.20 -3.79 -3.25
N TYR A 58 -0.14 -4.26 -2.05
CA TYR A 58 0.60 -3.91 -0.83
C TYR A 58 2.05 -4.38 -0.91
N ARG A 59 2.29 -5.57 -1.46
CA ARG A 59 3.65 -6.07 -1.71
C ARG A 59 4.40 -5.19 -2.71
N GLN A 60 3.73 -4.72 -3.76
CA GLN A 60 4.33 -3.82 -4.74
C GLN A 60 4.76 -2.50 -4.11
N TRP A 61 3.96 -1.92 -3.21
CA TRP A 61 4.34 -0.71 -2.49
C TRP A 61 5.68 -0.88 -1.75
N THR A 62 5.84 -1.98 -1.00
CA THR A 62 7.07 -2.21 -0.23
C THR A 62 8.28 -2.42 -1.12
N VAL A 63 8.12 -3.28 -2.14
CA VAL A 63 9.23 -3.69 -3.00
C VAL A 63 9.74 -2.50 -3.79
N LEU A 64 8.84 -1.71 -4.38
CA LEU A 64 9.22 -0.59 -5.23
C LEU A 64 9.86 0.55 -4.45
N LEU A 65 9.34 0.88 -3.26
CA LEU A 65 9.96 1.89 -2.40
C LEU A 65 11.34 1.44 -1.92
N ASN A 66 11.47 0.19 -1.45
CA ASN A 66 12.76 -0.34 -1.00
C ASN A 66 13.79 -0.41 -2.13
N GLU A 67 13.41 -0.89 -3.32
CA GLU A 67 14.29 -0.90 -4.50
C GLU A 67 14.74 0.50 -4.86
N ASN A 68 13.83 1.48 -4.84
CA ASN A 68 14.15 2.86 -5.16
C ASN A 68 15.05 3.51 -4.09
N ALA A 69 14.84 3.20 -2.81
CA ALA A 69 15.68 3.65 -1.72
C ALA A 69 17.13 3.12 -1.85
N LEU A 70 17.28 1.83 -2.14
CA LEU A 70 18.58 1.21 -2.37
C LEU A 70 19.29 1.78 -3.61
N LYS A 71 18.56 2.11 -4.68
CA LYS A 71 19.13 2.79 -5.85
C LYS A 71 19.62 4.19 -5.51
N THR A 72 18.84 4.93 -4.74
CA THR A 72 19.18 6.29 -4.28
C THR A 72 20.45 6.28 -3.46
N GLN A 73 20.59 5.29 -2.56
CA GLN A 73 21.81 5.08 -1.77
C GLN A 73 23.04 4.86 -2.65
N ARG A 74 22.94 3.93 -3.60
CA ARG A 74 24.06 3.63 -4.51
C ARG A 74 24.47 4.85 -5.35
N LEU A 75 23.49 5.67 -5.75
CA LEU A 75 23.76 6.92 -6.48
C LEU A 75 24.48 7.95 -5.60
N ALA A 76 24.09 8.08 -4.34
CA ALA A 76 24.75 8.92 -3.37
C ALA A 76 26.21 8.45 -3.13
N GLU A 77 26.39 7.16 -2.86
CA GLU A 77 27.70 6.53 -2.66
C GLU A 77 28.63 6.73 -3.87
N SER A 78 28.11 6.62 -5.10
CA SER A 78 28.91 6.82 -6.31
C SER A 78 29.40 8.26 -6.50
N HIS A 79 28.77 9.23 -5.84
CA HIS A 79 29.16 10.65 -5.87
C HIS A 79 29.80 11.11 -4.55
N GLY A 80 30.12 10.17 -3.64
CA GLY A 80 30.73 10.49 -2.34
C GLY A 80 29.81 11.28 -1.40
N PHE A 81 28.49 11.23 -1.61
CA PHE A 81 27.50 11.89 -0.77
C PHE A 81 26.96 10.93 0.28
N ASP A 82 27.03 11.30 1.55
CA ASP A 82 26.50 10.50 2.66
C ASP A 82 25.04 10.86 2.93
N LEU A 83 24.13 9.91 2.69
CA LEU A 83 22.72 10.03 3.07
C LEU A 83 22.60 9.82 4.59
N LYS A 84 21.58 10.38 5.23
CA LYS A 84 21.31 10.16 6.67
C LYS A 84 20.88 8.73 7.04
N GLY A 85 21.21 7.74 6.21
CA GLY A 85 20.78 6.35 6.31
C GLY A 85 19.58 6.05 5.40
N VAL A 86 19.49 4.80 4.97
CA VAL A 86 18.36 4.31 4.18
C VAL A 86 17.34 3.66 5.09
N LEU A 87 16.12 4.18 5.06
CA LEU A 87 15.00 3.56 5.74
C LEU A 87 14.25 2.64 4.78
N LEU A 88 14.19 1.36 5.12
CA LEU A 88 13.48 0.33 4.35
C LEU A 88 12.24 -0.14 5.11
N VAL A 89 11.20 -0.48 4.35
CA VAL A 89 10.03 -1.17 4.89
C VAL A 89 10.41 -2.61 5.24
N PRO A 90 10.33 -3.03 6.52
CA PRO A 90 10.72 -4.38 6.90
C PRO A 90 9.78 -5.42 6.27
N ASN A 91 10.33 -6.47 5.65
CA ASN A 91 9.51 -7.49 4.98
C ASN A 91 8.55 -8.21 5.94
N TRP A 92 8.95 -8.40 7.19
CA TRP A 92 8.17 -9.15 8.17
C TRP A 92 6.81 -8.50 8.44
N THR A 93 6.69 -7.18 8.39
CA THR A 93 5.42 -6.50 8.70
C THR A 93 4.32 -6.87 7.71
N TYR A 94 4.68 -6.99 6.42
CA TYR A 94 3.77 -7.47 5.37
C TYR A 94 3.41 -8.95 5.56
N PHE A 95 4.41 -9.82 5.74
CA PHE A 95 4.17 -11.26 5.83
C PHE A 95 3.38 -11.64 7.10
N THR A 96 3.65 -11.00 8.23
CA THR A 96 2.91 -11.22 9.47
C THR A 96 1.47 -10.74 9.34
N PHE A 97 1.23 -9.60 8.69
CA PHE A 97 -0.12 -9.16 8.33
C PHE A 97 -0.87 -10.20 7.48
N VAL A 98 -0.26 -10.69 6.39
CA VAL A 98 -0.87 -11.70 5.51
C VAL A 98 -1.12 -13.02 6.24
N LEU A 99 -0.18 -13.44 7.09
CA LEU A 99 -0.32 -14.64 7.92
C LEU A 99 -1.55 -14.54 8.82
N PHE A 100 -1.71 -13.45 9.56
CA PHE A 100 -2.86 -13.29 10.44
C PHE A 100 -4.18 -13.10 9.69
N TRP A 101 -4.16 -12.50 8.48
CA TRP A 101 -5.34 -12.53 7.61
C TRP A 101 -5.74 -13.96 7.26
N PHE A 102 -4.77 -14.79 6.86
CA PHE A 102 -5.03 -16.18 6.49
C PHE A 102 -5.51 -17.01 7.70
N LEU A 103 -4.91 -16.81 8.87
CA LEU A 103 -5.36 -17.46 10.11
C LEU A 103 -6.77 -17.01 10.50
N SER A 104 -7.10 -15.72 10.37
CA SER A 104 -8.45 -15.19 10.62
C SER A 104 -9.48 -15.77 9.65
N PHE A 105 -9.07 -16.07 8.41
CA PHE A 105 -9.93 -16.71 7.42
C PHE A 105 -10.19 -18.18 7.75
N LEU A 106 -9.17 -18.93 8.17
CA LEU A 106 -9.30 -20.34 8.52
C LEU A 106 -10.01 -20.58 9.87
N PHE A 107 -9.82 -19.67 10.82
CA PHE A 107 -10.31 -19.78 12.19
C PHE A 107 -11.12 -18.52 12.58
N PRO A 108 -12.30 -18.30 11.97
CA PRO A 108 -13.09 -17.09 12.18
C PRO A 108 -13.57 -16.91 13.63
N GLU A 109 -13.71 -18.01 14.38
CA GLU A 109 -14.10 -17.98 15.80
C GLU A 109 -13.01 -17.40 16.72
N VAL A 110 -11.75 -17.34 16.25
CA VAL A 110 -10.61 -16.85 17.03
C VAL A 110 -10.41 -15.37 16.74
N TRP A 111 -11.18 -14.53 17.45
CA TRP A 111 -11.15 -13.06 17.29
C TRP A 111 -9.74 -12.44 17.41
N LEU A 112 -8.84 -13.08 18.16
CA LEU A 112 -7.46 -12.63 18.34
C LEU A 112 -6.69 -12.54 17.00
N PHE A 113 -6.95 -13.45 16.05
CA PHE A 113 -6.30 -13.39 14.74
C PHE A 113 -6.73 -12.16 13.94
N SER A 114 -8.00 -11.78 14.01
CA SER A 114 -8.49 -10.55 13.38
C SER A 114 -7.87 -9.30 14.03
N LEU A 115 -7.75 -9.28 15.36
CA LEU A 115 -7.07 -8.17 16.06
C LEU A 115 -5.59 -8.08 15.63
N LEU A 116 -4.87 -9.20 15.64
CA LEU A 116 -3.46 -9.23 15.25
C LEU A 116 -3.26 -8.82 13.79
N GLN A 117 -4.13 -9.27 12.88
CA GLN A 117 -4.13 -8.81 11.49
C GLN A 117 -4.19 -7.28 11.41
N VAL A 118 -5.09 -6.63 12.14
CA VAL A 118 -5.21 -5.16 12.15
C VAL A 118 -3.96 -4.50 12.72
N VAL A 119 -3.42 -5.02 13.83
CA VAL A 119 -2.19 -4.49 14.46
C VAL A 119 -1.00 -4.55 13.50
N PHE A 120 -0.78 -5.69 12.85
CA PHE A 120 0.33 -5.84 11.90
C PHE A 120 0.10 -5.06 10.61
N PHE A 121 -1.15 -4.87 10.20
CA PHE A 121 -1.49 -4.01 9.07
C PHE A 121 -1.15 -2.53 9.35
N VAL A 122 -1.55 -2.02 10.52
CA VAL A 122 -1.22 -0.66 10.96
C VAL A 122 0.30 -0.50 11.08
N THR A 123 0.98 -1.50 11.66
CA THR A 123 2.45 -1.52 11.75
C THR A 123 3.09 -1.47 10.38
N PHE A 124 2.59 -2.25 9.43
CA PHE A 124 3.04 -2.24 8.04
C PHE A 124 2.90 -0.84 7.41
N LEU A 125 1.75 -0.18 7.56
CA LEU A 125 1.53 1.16 7.03
C LEU A 125 2.40 2.21 7.68
N HIS A 126 2.66 2.09 8.99
CA HIS A 126 3.57 2.99 9.69
C HIS A 126 4.96 2.98 9.04
N PHE A 127 5.58 1.80 8.88
CA PHE A 127 6.88 1.69 8.23
C PHE A 127 6.84 2.11 6.76
N LEU A 128 5.74 1.83 6.06
CA LEU A 128 5.56 2.24 4.66
C LEU A 128 5.59 3.77 4.50
N PHE A 129 4.82 4.49 5.31
CA PHE A 129 4.76 5.95 5.26
C PHE A 129 6.06 6.59 5.71
N GLU A 130 6.69 6.03 6.75
CA GLU A 130 7.97 6.52 7.25
C GLU A 130 9.08 6.37 6.19
N ALA A 131 9.17 5.19 5.55
CA ALA A 131 10.13 4.95 4.48
C ALA A 131 9.87 5.84 3.25
N ALA A 132 8.62 6.04 2.86
CA ALA A 132 8.27 6.92 1.75
C ALA A 132 8.67 8.38 2.02
N ARG A 133 8.34 8.90 3.21
CA ARG A 133 8.71 10.26 3.63
C ARG A 133 10.22 10.45 3.63
N HIS A 134 10.94 9.57 4.32
CA HIS A 134 12.39 9.65 4.45
C HIS A 134 13.08 9.58 3.08
N LEU A 135 12.62 8.68 2.21
CA LEU A 135 13.15 8.55 0.85
C LEU A 135 12.95 9.82 0.01
N GLN A 136 11.77 10.45 0.10
CA GLN A 136 11.53 11.71 -0.60
C GLN A 136 12.43 12.83 -0.09
N GLU A 137 12.57 12.98 1.22
CA GLU A 137 13.43 14.01 1.83
C GLU A 137 14.90 13.85 1.39
N GLU A 138 15.42 12.63 1.45
CA GLU A 138 16.79 12.33 1.03
C GLU A 138 16.98 12.58 -0.47
N LYS A 139 15.98 12.32 -1.31
CA LYS A 139 16.06 12.64 -2.75
C LYS A 139 16.02 14.12 -3.05
N VAL A 140 15.16 14.88 -2.36
CA VAL A 140 15.12 16.34 -2.50
C VAL A 140 16.50 16.92 -2.19
N ARG A 141 17.13 16.44 -1.11
CA ARG A 141 18.49 16.82 -0.72
C ARG A 141 19.52 16.40 -1.77
N LEU A 142 19.51 15.12 -2.17
CA LEU A 142 20.46 14.55 -3.11
C LEU A 142 20.43 15.27 -4.46
N TYR A 143 19.23 15.43 -5.05
CA TYR A 143 19.08 16.05 -6.36
C TYR A 143 19.47 17.52 -6.37
N ARG A 144 19.18 18.24 -5.29
CA ARG A 144 19.60 19.64 -5.14
C ARG A 144 21.12 19.75 -5.02
N VAL A 145 21.76 18.91 -4.20
CA VAL A 145 23.21 19.01 -3.94
C VAL A 145 24.03 18.55 -5.13
N LEU A 146 23.67 17.42 -5.73
CA LEU A 146 24.49 16.81 -6.80
C LEU A 146 24.23 17.39 -8.18
N PHE A 147 23.00 17.84 -8.44
CA PHE A 147 22.59 18.18 -9.80
C PHE A 147 21.94 19.56 -9.95
N ASP A 148 21.79 20.31 -8.84
CA ASP A 148 21.11 21.61 -8.81
C ASP A 148 19.69 21.54 -9.43
N VAL A 149 19.00 20.41 -9.22
CA VAL A 149 17.61 20.19 -9.69
C VAL A 149 16.66 20.15 -8.52
N GLU A 150 15.55 20.88 -8.62
CA GLU A 150 14.43 20.76 -7.69
C GLU A 150 13.62 19.48 -7.93
N PHE A 151 13.83 18.48 -7.08
CA PHE A 151 12.93 17.33 -6.99
C PHE A 151 11.74 17.68 -6.07
N ARG A 152 10.50 17.49 -6.54
CA ARG A 152 9.31 17.81 -5.75
C ARG A 152 8.81 16.61 -4.96
N PRO A 153 8.36 16.77 -3.70
CA PRO A 153 7.68 15.71 -2.98
C PRO A 153 6.33 15.41 -3.65
N ILE A 154 6.09 14.14 -3.98
CA ILE A 154 4.90 13.66 -4.70
C ILE A 154 4.00 12.80 -3.80
N ILE A 155 4.58 11.86 -3.05
CA ILE A 155 3.81 11.06 -2.09
C ILE A 155 3.47 11.96 -0.91
N LYS A 156 2.18 12.01 -0.57
CA LYS A 156 1.69 12.85 0.53
C LYS A 156 2.08 12.22 1.87
N GLU A 157 2.58 13.05 2.78
CA GLU A 157 2.83 12.65 4.15
C GLU A 157 1.53 12.29 4.85
N ARG A 158 1.53 11.13 5.52
CA ARG A 158 0.35 10.60 6.19
C ARG A 158 0.74 10.05 7.55
N ASN A 159 -0.04 10.43 8.56
CA ASN A 159 0.05 9.81 9.87
C ASN A 159 -0.84 8.55 9.89
N VAL A 160 -0.26 7.41 10.29
CA VAL A 160 -0.97 6.13 10.34
C VAL A 160 -2.19 6.16 11.26
N LEU A 161 -2.13 6.89 12.37
CA LEU A 161 -3.25 7.06 13.30
C LEU A 161 -4.39 7.83 12.66
N THR A 162 -4.08 8.91 11.93
CA THR A 162 -5.09 9.69 11.19
C THR A 162 -5.74 8.83 10.11
N VAL A 163 -4.95 8.05 9.37
CA VAL A 163 -5.45 7.10 8.36
C VAL A 163 -6.40 6.07 9.00
N LEU A 164 -6.03 5.51 10.15
CA LEU A 164 -6.85 4.57 10.89
C LEU A 164 -8.17 5.20 11.35
N LEU A 165 -8.11 6.39 11.97
CA LEU A 165 -9.30 7.10 12.45
C LEU A 165 -10.25 7.45 11.31
N LEU A 166 -9.73 7.97 10.19
CA LEU A 166 -10.54 8.26 9.01
C LEU A 166 -11.15 6.99 8.42
N THR A 167 -10.40 5.89 8.39
CA THR A 167 -10.91 4.59 7.95
C THR A 167 -12.07 4.13 8.82
N LEU A 168 -11.97 4.24 10.15
CA LEU A 168 -13.03 3.85 11.08
C LEU A 168 -14.27 4.74 10.95
N ILE A 169 -14.09 6.07 10.96
CA ILE A 169 -15.20 7.05 10.89
C ILE A 169 -15.96 6.94 9.55
N THR A 170 -15.25 6.59 8.47
CA THR A 170 -15.85 6.42 7.14
C THR A 170 -16.23 4.99 6.82
N PHE A 171 -16.24 4.08 7.80
CA PHE A 171 -16.57 2.66 7.61
C PHE A 171 -15.79 1.98 6.47
N GLY A 172 -14.51 2.31 6.33
CA GLY A 172 -13.62 1.71 5.33
C GLY A 172 -13.53 2.47 4.01
N VAL A 173 -14.39 3.45 3.74
CA VAL A 173 -14.38 4.19 2.46
C VAL A 173 -13.05 4.93 2.24
N TYR A 174 -12.52 5.56 3.28
CA TYR A 174 -11.21 6.22 3.19
C TYR A 174 -10.08 5.25 2.82
N TRP A 175 -10.12 4.01 3.32
CA TRP A 175 -9.13 3.00 2.99
C TRP A 175 -9.17 2.63 1.50
N LEU A 176 -10.37 2.45 0.94
CA LEU A 176 -10.55 2.16 -0.49
C LEU A 176 -10.00 3.29 -1.37
N TYR A 177 -10.25 4.54 -1.00
CA TYR A 177 -9.64 5.71 -1.65
C TYR A 177 -8.11 5.65 -1.57
N LEU A 178 -7.57 5.41 -0.37
CA LEU A 178 -6.14 5.45 -0.11
C LEU A 178 -5.37 4.37 -0.90
N ILE A 179 -5.94 3.18 -1.11
CA ILE A 179 -5.32 2.13 -1.93
C ILE A 179 -5.02 2.64 -3.35
N VAL A 180 -5.99 3.30 -3.98
CA VAL A 180 -5.84 3.79 -5.35
C VAL A 180 -4.90 5.00 -5.38
N GLU A 181 -5.11 5.95 -4.47
CA GLU A 181 -4.33 7.18 -4.43
C GLU A 181 -2.85 6.91 -4.15
N LEU A 182 -2.54 6.11 -3.13
CA LEU A 182 -1.15 5.80 -2.78
C LEU A 182 -0.43 5.04 -3.90
N SER A 183 -1.15 4.14 -4.58
CA SER A 183 -0.61 3.43 -5.75
C SER A 183 -0.24 4.39 -6.88
N LYS A 184 -1.05 5.43 -7.13
CA LYS A 184 -0.76 6.47 -8.11
C LYS A 184 0.42 7.33 -7.67
N GLU A 185 0.41 7.81 -6.44
CA GLU A 185 1.49 8.64 -5.89
C GLU A 185 2.86 7.93 -5.95
N ILE A 186 2.91 6.63 -5.61
CA ILE A 186 4.14 5.83 -5.74
C ILE A 186 4.58 5.76 -7.21
N ASN A 187 3.66 5.50 -8.14
CA ASN A 187 3.98 5.44 -9.56
C ASN A 187 4.50 6.79 -10.10
N GLU A 188 3.82 7.89 -9.76
CA GLU A 188 4.21 9.24 -10.15
C GLU A 188 5.58 9.62 -9.57
N PHE A 189 5.84 9.24 -8.32
CA PHE A 189 7.14 9.43 -7.69
C PHE A 189 8.27 8.69 -8.43
N LEU A 190 8.03 7.43 -8.81
CA LEU A 190 8.99 6.65 -9.59
C LEU A 190 9.16 7.19 -11.02
N ASP A 191 8.09 7.70 -11.63
CA ASP A 191 8.14 8.34 -12.95
C ASP A 191 8.94 9.64 -12.92
N ALA A 192 8.74 10.47 -11.90
CA ALA A 192 9.48 11.71 -11.71
C ALA A 192 10.98 11.44 -11.51
N ASP A 193 11.30 10.43 -10.71
CA ASP A 193 12.69 9.98 -10.49
C ASP A 193 13.37 9.54 -11.79
N GLU A 194 12.72 8.66 -12.54
CA GLU A 194 13.24 8.14 -13.81
C GLU A 194 13.41 9.24 -14.86
N ARG A 195 12.48 10.21 -14.91
CA ARG A 195 12.59 11.39 -15.78
C ARG A 195 13.76 12.29 -15.39
N THR A 196 13.93 12.58 -14.10
CA THR A 196 15.04 13.40 -13.63
C THR A 196 16.37 12.76 -13.96
N MET A 197 16.56 11.47 -13.67
CA MET A 197 17.79 10.75 -14.01
C MET A 197 18.08 10.75 -15.51
N LYS A 198 17.07 10.48 -16.34
CA LYS A 198 17.24 10.51 -17.80
C LYS A 198 17.65 11.89 -18.32
N ASN A 199 17.10 12.96 -17.75
CA ASN A 199 17.46 14.32 -18.15
C ASN A 199 18.89 14.70 -17.74
N LEU A 200 19.41 14.10 -16.67
CA LEU A 200 20.78 14.29 -16.21
C LEU A 200 21.79 13.54 -17.07
N GLU A 201 21.47 12.31 -17.51
CA GLU A 201 22.32 11.55 -18.45
C GLU A 201 22.48 12.22 -19.83
N VAL A 202 21.52 13.06 -20.22
CA VAL A 202 21.52 13.77 -21.52
C VAL A 202 22.32 15.09 -21.46
N LYS A 203 22.75 15.54 -20.28
CA LYS A 203 23.63 16.71 -20.12
C LYS A 203 25.07 16.27 -19.81
N PRO A 204 25.90 16.00 -20.83
CA PRO A 204 27.35 15.91 -20.66
C PRO A 204 28.01 17.28 -20.45
#